data_AF-A0A5B6WG27-F1
#
_entry.id   AF-A0A5B6WG27-F1
#
_cell.length_a   1.000
_cell.length_b   1.000
_cell.length_c   1.000
_cell.angle_alpha   90.00
_cell.angle_beta   90.00
_cell.angle_gamma   90.00
#
_symmetry.space_group_name_H-M   'P 1'
#
loop_
_entity.id
_entity.type
_entity.pdbx_description
1 polymer ?
#
loop_
_entity_poly.entity_id
_entity_poly.type
_entity_poly.pdbx_seq_one_letter_code
_entity_poly.pdbx_strand_id
1 'polypeptide(L)'
;MMSNWYTEFVRVNPNAQPLPPPPIPQPVPVAPQGAEEFRANIDDDPEKAEFWLENSMRVFDELSCTPVESLKCDVSLLRDSVYRWWKTLTSVISRERVTWGFFLEEFRKKYISQRFID
;
A
#
# COMPACT_ATOMS: atom_id res chain seq x y z
N MET A 1 34.75 12.57 9.46
CA MET A 1 35.25 13.95 9.65
C MET A 1 34.34 14.65 10.64
N MET A 2 34.83 14.98 11.83
CA MET A 2 34.06 15.74 12.83
C MET A 2 33.90 17.18 12.34
N SER A 3 32.66 17.65 12.34
CA SER A 3 32.24 18.91 11.72
C SER A 3 32.66 20.12 12.56
N ASN A 4 33.02 21.22 11.90
CA ASN A 4 33.62 22.43 12.50
C ASN A 4 32.84 23.02 13.69
N TRP A 5 31.54 22.73 13.82
CA TRP A 5 30.71 23.18 14.94
C TRP A 5 31.16 22.59 16.29
N TYR A 6 31.67 21.35 16.29
CA TYR A 6 32.09 20.67 17.52
C TYR A 6 33.38 21.28 18.10
N THR A 7 34.29 21.71 17.22
CA THR A 7 35.56 22.33 17.59
C THR A 7 35.37 23.72 18.20
N GLU A 8 34.47 24.53 17.62
CA GLU A 8 34.16 25.86 18.16
C GLU A 8 33.51 25.76 19.55
N PHE A 9 32.61 24.79 19.77
CA PHE A 9 31.91 24.63 21.04
C PHE A 9 32.83 24.27 22.23
N VAL A 10 33.82 23.40 22.00
CA VAL A 10 34.81 23.02 23.03
C VAL A 10 35.76 24.16 23.37
N ARG A 11 36.07 25.04 22.41
CA ARG A 11 36.97 26.17 22.61
C ARG A 11 36.41 27.23 23.56
N VAL A 12 35.09 27.47 23.52
CA VAL A 12 34.46 28.56 24.29
C VAL A 12 34.08 28.17 25.72
N ASN A 13 34.13 26.89 26.08
CA ASN A 13 33.75 26.45 27.43
C ASN A 13 34.54 25.21 27.90
N PRO A 14 35.79 25.38 28.38
CA PRO A 14 36.67 24.27 28.74
C PRO A 14 36.23 23.47 29.98
N ASN A 15 35.21 23.94 30.73
CA ASN A 15 34.69 23.28 31.93
C ASN A 15 33.26 22.72 31.74
N ALA A 16 32.69 22.75 30.54
CA ALA A 16 31.38 22.15 30.29
C ALA A 16 31.46 20.62 30.28
N GLN A 17 30.70 19.96 31.16
CA GLN A 17 30.42 18.54 31.01
C GLN A 17 29.63 18.30 29.71
N PRO A 18 29.87 17.19 28.99
CA PRO A 18 29.13 16.89 27.77
C PRO A 18 27.64 16.78 28.11
N LEU A 19 26.83 17.62 27.43
CA LEU A 19 25.37 17.53 27.52
C LEU A 19 24.92 16.11 27.14
N PRO A 20 23.88 15.56 27.78
CA PRO A 20 23.28 14.32 27.34
C PRO A 20 22.92 14.44 25.85
N PRO A 21 23.13 13.38 25.05
CA PRO A 21 22.80 13.43 23.63
C PRO A 21 21.32 13.84 23.50
N PRO A 22 20.99 14.76 22.58
CA PRO A 22 19.59 15.05 22.30
C PRO A 22 18.89 13.74 21.92
N PRO A 23 17.63 13.53 22.33
CA PRO A 23 16.86 12.39 21.86
C PRO A 23 16.93 12.40 20.34
N ILE A 24 17.49 11.34 19.76
CA ILE A 24 17.48 11.16 18.30
C ILE A 24 16.00 11.25 17.90
N PRO A 25 15.62 12.12 16.95
CA PRO A 25 14.26 12.10 16.44
C PRO A 25 13.98 10.69 15.95
N GLN A 26 13.15 9.95 16.68
CA GLN A 26 12.66 8.66 16.23
C GLN A 26 12.09 8.92 14.83
N PRO A 27 12.40 8.08 13.82
CA PRO A 27 11.80 8.23 12.50
C PRO A 27 10.28 8.26 12.72
N VAL A 28 9.70 9.45 12.58
CA VAL A 28 8.25 9.58 12.47
C VAL A 28 7.91 8.66 11.30
N PRO A 29 7.00 7.69 11.46
CA PRO A 29 6.53 6.92 10.33
C PRO A 29 6.00 7.94 9.34
N VAL A 30 6.79 8.24 8.31
CA VAL A 30 6.32 9.00 7.16
C VAL A 30 5.34 8.04 6.53
N ALA A 31 4.05 8.25 6.84
CA ALA A 31 2.98 7.60 6.11
C ALA A 31 3.29 7.83 4.62
N PRO A 32 3.37 6.77 3.81
CA PRO A 32 3.56 6.93 2.37
C PRO A 32 2.41 7.79 1.85
N GLN A 33 2.71 9.03 1.50
CA GLN A 33 1.76 9.93 0.89
C GLN A 33 1.64 9.48 -0.57
N GLY A 34 0.64 8.66 -0.89
CA GLY A 34 0.30 8.31 -2.27
C GLY A 34 -0.32 6.94 -2.51
N ALA A 35 -0.19 6.01 -1.57
CA ALA A 35 -0.93 4.75 -1.62
C ALA A 35 -1.72 4.66 -0.32
N GLU A 36 -2.99 5.06 -0.35
CA GLU A 36 -3.89 4.84 0.78
C GLU A 36 -3.87 3.35 1.10
N GLU A 37 -3.28 2.98 2.24
CA GLU A 37 -3.27 1.62 2.73
C GLU A 37 -4.72 1.18 2.81
N PHE A 38 -5.09 0.25 1.93
CA PHE A 38 -6.43 -0.21 1.84
C PHE A 38 -6.84 -0.85 3.19
N ARG A 39 -7.71 -0.16 3.92
CA ARG A 39 -8.28 -0.56 5.22
C ARG A 39 -9.80 -0.63 5.13
N ALA A 40 -10.33 -1.00 3.97
CA ALA A 40 -11.75 -1.26 3.88
C ALA A 40 -12.01 -2.73 4.24
N ASN A 41 -12.94 -2.93 5.16
CA ASN A 41 -13.75 -4.13 5.23
C ASN A 41 -14.56 -4.19 3.90
N ILE A 42 -13.92 -4.60 2.80
CA ILE A 42 -14.53 -4.65 1.45
C ILE A 42 -15.70 -5.62 1.39
N ASP A 43 -15.77 -6.53 2.36
CA ASP A 43 -16.80 -7.55 2.40
C ASP A 43 -18.22 -6.96 2.54
N ASP A 44 -18.37 -5.72 3.07
CA ASP A 44 -19.68 -5.14 3.41
C ASP A 44 -20.07 -3.86 2.64
N ASP A 45 -19.18 -3.29 1.81
CA ASP A 45 -19.45 -2.00 1.14
C ASP A 45 -19.07 -2.02 -0.36
N PRO A 46 -20.04 -2.24 -1.26
CA PRO A 46 -19.79 -2.31 -2.70
C PRO A 46 -19.34 -0.98 -3.29
N GLU A 47 -19.71 0.17 -2.69
CA GLU A 47 -19.28 1.49 -3.17
C GLU A 47 -17.79 1.70 -2.90
N LYS A 48 -17.32 1.31 -1.71
CA LYS A 48 -15.88 1.33 -1.39
C LYS A 48 -15.09 0.36 -2.25
N ALA A 49 -15.65 -0.81 -2.55
CA ALA A 49 -15.03 -1.80 -3.43
C ALA A 49 -14.83 -1.26 -4.85
N GLU A 50 -15.88 -0.61 -5.39
CA GLU A 50 -15.88 0.01 -6.71
C GLU A 50 -14.89 1.18 -6.76
N PHE A 51 -14.96 2.11 -5.79
CA PHE A 51 -14.06 3.25 -5.72
C PHE A 51 -12.58 2.83 -5.64
N TRP A 52 -12.26 1.81 -4.83
CA TRP A 52 -10.91 1.29 -4.74
C TRP A 52 -10.43 0.73 -6.09
N LEU A 53 -11.26 -0.08 -6.74
CA LEU A 53 -10.92 -0.70 -8.03
C LEU A 53 -10.68 0.36 -9.12
N GLU A 54 -11.55 1.36 -9.20
CA GLU A 54 -11.42 2.47 -10.15
C GLU A 54 -10.17 3.31 -9.88
N ASN A 55 -9.86 3.59 -8.62
CA ASN A 55 -8.65 4.31 -8.25
C ASN A 55 -7.38 3.54 -8.62
N SER A 56 -7.32 2.22 -8.36
CA SER A 56 -6.19 1.38 -8.76
C SER A 56 -6.02 1.36 -10.28
N MET A 57 -7.12 1.21 -11.02
CA MET A 57 -7.09 1.27 -12.49
C MET A 57 -6.52 2.59 -13.01
N ARG A 58 -6.96 3.73 -12.44
CA ARG A 58 -6.44 5.05 -12.80
C ARG A 58 -4.94 5.17 -12.52
N VAL A 59 -4.48 4.75 -11.34
CA VAL A 59 -3.06 4.78 -10.99
C VAL A 59 -2.24 3.92 -11.95
N PHE A 60 -2.73 2.75 -12.33
CA PHE A 60 -2.04 1.88 -13.28
C PHE A 60 -1.98 2.44 -14.70
N ASP A 61 -3.02 3.15 -15.14
CA ASP A 61 -3.02 3.86 -16.42
C ASP A 61 -1.99 5.00 -16.42
N GLU A 62 -1.97 5.82 -15.36
CA GLU A 62 -0.99 6.91 -15.18
C GLU A 62 0.45 6.39 -15.14
N LEU A 63 0.68 5.23 -14.52
CA LEU A 63 1.98 4.57 -14.45
C LEU A 63 2.32 3.76 -15.71
N SER A 64 1.42 3.68 -16.69
CA SER A 64 1.56 2.86 -17.89
C SER A 64 1.89 1.39 -17.58
N CYS A 65 1.29 0.83 -16.52
CA CYS A 65 1.47 -0.56 -16.14
C CYS A 65 0.91 -1.50 -17.21
N THR A 66 1.64 -2.58 -17.50
CA THR A 66 1.10 -3.67 -18.29
C THR A 66 0.04 -4.44 -17.48
N PRO A 67 -0.92 -5.14 -18.12
CA PRO A 67 -1.92 -5.94 -17.40
C PRO A 67 -1.31 -6.96 -16.42
N VAL A 68 -0.13 -7.50 -16.74
CA VAL A 68 0.58 -8.46 -15.88
C VAL A 68 1.14 -7.76 -14.64
N GLU A 69 1.64 -6.54 -14.77
CA GLU A 69 2.12 -5.73 -13.65
C GLU A 69 0.96 -5.26 -12.78
N SER A 70 -0.11 -4.73 -13.37
CA SER A 70 -1.33 -4.33 -12.66
C SER A 70 -1.87 -5.46 -11.79
N LEU A 71 -1.99 -6.66 -12.34
CA LEU A 71 -2.44 -7.83 -11.60
C LEU A 71 -1.52 -8.17 -10.41
N LYS A 72 -0.20 -8.14 -10.60
CA LYS A 72 0.74 -8.41 -9.51
C LYS A 72 0.63 -7.35 -8.41
N CYS A 73 0.51 -6.09 -8.79
CA CYS A 73 0.36 -4.97 -7.87
C CYS A 73 -0.92 -5.11 -7.05
N ASP A 74 -2.07 -5.27 -7.71
CA ASP A 74 -3.36 -5.40 -7.02
C ASP A 74 -3.41 -6.59 -6.09
N VAL A 75 -2.92 -7.76 -6.53
CA VAL A 75 -2.86 -8.96 -5.69
C VAL A 75 -1.99 -8.75 -4.45
N SER A 76 -0.96 -7.90 -4.55
CA SER A 76 -0.10 -7.53 -3.42
C SER A 76 -0.75 -6.50 -2.49
N LEU A 77 -1.70 -5.71 -2.99
CA LEU A 77 -2.49 -4.75 -2.21
C LEU A 77 -3.69 -5.39 -1.50
N LEU A 78 -4.15 -6.56 -1.94
CA LEU A 78 -5.22 -7.30 -1.28
C LEU A 78 -4.86 -7.66 0.16
N ARG A 79 -5.88 -7.61 1.04
CA ARG A 79 -5.73 -7.94 2.46
C ARG A 79 -6.72 -9.00 2.93
N ASP A 80 -6.36 -9.65 4.03
CA ASP A 80 -7.22 -10.49 4.86
C ASP A 80 -8.16 -11.43 4.07
N SER A 81 -9.47 -11.19 4.13
CA SER A 81 -10.50 -12.01 3.52
C SER A 81 -10.39 -12.05 1.99
N VAL A 82 -10.04 -10.92 1.38
CA VAL A 82 -10.01 -10.76 -0.08
C VAL A 82 -8.78 -11.40 -0.67
N TYR A 83 -7.63 -11.27 0.02
CA TYR A 83 -6.44 -12.03 -0.34
C TYR A 83 -6.69 -13.53 -0.23
N ARG A 84 -7.30 -14.01 0.86
CA ARG A 84 -7.62 -15.44 1.04
C ARG A 84 -8.56 -15.94 -0.06
N TRP A 85 -9.64 -15.20 -0.34
CA TRP A 85 -10.56 -15.52 -1.43
C TRP A 85 -9.84 -15.64 -2.76
N TRP A 86 -9.01 -14.64 -3.11
CA TRP A 86 -8.25 -14.63 -4.36
C TRP A 86 -7.29 -15.83 -4.45
N LYS A 87 -6.62 -16.18 -3.35
CA LYS A 87 -5.75 -17.38 -3.28
C LYS A 87 -6.54 -18.68 -3.47
N THR A 88 -7.72 -18.80 -2.90
CA THR A 88 -8.59 -19.97 -3.10
C THR A 88 -9.06 -20.05 -4.55
N LEU A 89 -9.56 -18.94 -5.12
CA LEU A 89 -10.02 -18.88 -6.51
C LEU A 89 -8.90 -19.26 -7.49
N THR A 90 -7.70 -18.72 -7.31
CA THR A 90 -6.55 -19.03 -8.18
C THR A 90 -5.97 -20.42 -7.96
N SER A 91 -6.28 -21.09 -6.84
CA SER A 91 -5.89 -22.48 -6.59
C SER A 91 -6.70 -23.49 -7.41
N VAL A 92 -7.94 -23.14 -7.79
CA VAL A 92 -8.84 -24.02 -8.54
C VAL A 92 -8.87 -23.72 -10.05
N ILE A 93 -8.11 -22.71 -10.49
CA ILE A 93 -8.07 -22.25 -11.88
C ILE A 93 -6.65 -22.39 -12.42
N SER A 94 -6.52 -22.78 -13.69
CA SER A 94 -5.22 -22.84 -14.36
C SER A 94 -4.53 -21.48 -14.38
N ARG A 95 -3.23 -21.45 -14.09
CA ARG A 95 -2.41 -20.23 -14.06
C ARG A 95 -2.52 -19.39 -15.35
N GLU A 96 -2.69 -20.05 -16.49
CA GLU A 96 -2.86 -19.41 -17.81
C GLU A 96 -4.13 -18.56 -17.92
N ARG A 97 -5.17 -18.86 -17.13
CA ARG A 97 -6.43 -18.10 -17.13
C ARG A 97 -6.41 -16.91 -16.18
N VAL A 98 -5.44 -16.86 -15.27
CA VAL A 98 -5.30 -15.79 -14.28
C VAL A 98 -4.70 -14.56 -14.94
N THR A 99 -5.58 -13.72 -15.49
CA THR A 99 -5.26 -12.47 -16.18
C THR A 99 -5.83 -11.28 -15.44
N TRP A 100 -5.42 -10.07 -15.81
CA TRP A 100 -6.01 -8.84 -15.28
C TRP A 100 -7.53 -8.75 -15.52
N GLY A 101 -7.98 -9.07 -16.73
CA GLY A 101 -9.41 -9.09 -17.05
C GLY A 101 -10.19 -10.10 -16.19
N PHE A 102 -9.60 -11.28 -15.96
CA PHE A 102 -10.18 -12.29 -15.06
C PHE A 102 -10.29 -11.79 -13.61
N PHE A 103 -9.27 -11.08 -13.10
CA PHE A 103 -9.33 -10.44 -11.79
C PHE A 103 -10.47 -9.43 -11.69
N LEU A 104 -10.57 -8.51 -12.67
CA LEU A 104 -11.62 -7.48 -12.69
C LEU A 104 -13.02 -8.08 -12.69
N GLU A 105 -13.25 -9.12 -13.50
CA GLU A 105 -14.55 -9.80 -13.60
C GLU A 105 -14.95 -10.44 -12.27
N GLU A 106 -14.08 -11.28 -11.70
CA GLU A 106 -14.39 -12.00 -10.48
C GLU A 106 -14.45 -11.09 -9.25
N PHE A 107 -13.62 -10.04 -9.21
CA PHE A 107 -13.68 -9.03 -8.15
C PHE A 107 -15.01 -8.26 -8.19
N ARG A 108 -15.40 -7.75 -9.36
CA ARG A 108 -16.70 -7.05 -9.53
C ARG A 108 -17.87 -7.96 -9.20
N LYS A 109 -17.85 -9.20 -9.66
CA LYS A 109 -18.89 -10.20 -9.37
C LYS A 109 -19.04 -10.45 -7.87
N LYS A 110 -17.93 -10.56 -7.13
CA LYS A 110 -17.97 -10.88 -5.71
C LYS A 110 -18.31 -9.68 -4.82
N TYR A 111 -17.77 -8.51 -5.13
CA TYR A 111 -17.80 -7.37 -4.20
C TYR A 111 -18.70 -6.21 -4.65
N ILE A 112 -19.08 -6.14 -5.94
CA ILE A 112 -19.79 -4.99 -6.50
C ILE A 112 -21.19 -5.39 -7.04
N SER A 113 -21.33 -6.58 -7.61
CA SER A 113 -22.57 -7.08 -8.26
C SER A 113 -23.75 -7.33 -7.33
N GLN A 114 -23.59 -7.19 -6.00
CA GLN A 114 -24.66 -7.48 -5.04
C GLN A 114 -25.81 -6.47 -5.06
N ARG A 115 -25.74 -5.42 -5.90
CA ARG A 115 -26.77 -4.38 -6.08
C ARG A 115 -28.01 -4.78 -6.91
N PHE A 116 -28.18 -6.04 -7.31
CA PHE A 116 -29.28 -6.44 -8.21
C PHE A 116 -30.18 -7.58 -7.70
N ILE A 117 -30.18 -7.87 -6.40
CA ILE A 117 -31.21 -8.74 -5.81
C ILE A 117 -31.98 -7.91 -4.78
N ASP A 118 -33.00 -7.20 -5.26
CA ASP A 118 -34.12 -6.70 -4.47
C ASP A 118 -35.42 -6.99 -5.24
#